data_AF-A0A9E1YWE3-F1
#
_entry.id   AF-A0A9E1YWE3-F1
#
_cell.length_a   1.000
_cell.length_b   1.000
_cell.length_c   1.000
_cell.angle_alpha   90.00
_cell.angle_beta   90.00
_cell.angle_gamma   90.00
#
_symmetry.space_group_name_H-M   'P 1'
#
loop_
_entity.id
_entity.type
_entity.pdbx_description
1 polymer ?
#
loop_
_entity_poly.entity_id
_entity_poly.type
_entity_poly.pdbx_seq_one_letter_code
_entity_poly.pdbx_strand_id
1 'polypeptide(L)'
;ANWALGTELGWWALALPLGISFFTFQQIAYLADLRSGLVERHDFVAYFLFVSFFPQLIAGPIVHHREMMPQFLSGQAGRADAAMLAQGVAIFTLGLAKKVLIADHIAIYVSPVFAAADGGVAIAFLEAWGAALAYSFQIYFDFSAYCDMAIGLGLMFGVRLPVNFASPYKASSIIEFWRRWHITLSRFLKDYLYIPLGGGRRGPLRRCAVAPLRQRDDRDAAGRVVAWRRLDLRDLGRFARPGPGA
;
A
#
# COMPACT_ATOMS: atom_id res chain seq x y z
N ALA A 1 -2.04 -21.63 -29.62
CA ALA A 1 -1.15 -22.03 -30.72
C ALA A 1 -0.81 -20.81 -31.58
N ASN A 2 0.42 -20.67 -32.07
CA ASN A 2 0.75 -19.67 -33.10
C ASN A 2 0.40 -20.25 -34.48
N TRP A 3 -0.43 -19.53 -35.25
CA TRP A 3 -0.99 -19.97 -36.53
C TRP A 3 0.07 -20.32 -37.58
N ALA A 4 1.25 -19.71 -37.50
CA ALA A 4 2.33 -19.93 -38.47
C ALA A 4 3.18 -21.18 -38.22
N LEU A 5 3.24 -21.70 -37.00
CA LEU A 5 4.18 -22.76 -36.62
C LEU A 5 3.51 -24.00 -36.02
N GLY A 6 2.18 -23.98 -35.84
CA GLY A 6 1.45 -25.07 -35.17
C GLY A 6 1.92 -25.32 -33.75
N THR A 7 2.77 -24.44 -33.20
CA THR A 7 3.31 -24.54 -31.87
C THR A 7 2.25 -24.12 -30.88
N GLU A 8 1.81 -25.08 -30.06
CA GLU A 8 1.26 -24.76 -28.76
C GLU A 8 2.42 -24.25 -27.92
N LEU A 9 2.65 -22.93 -27.94
CA LEU A 9 3.22 -22.26 -26.78
C LEU A 9 2.23 -22.53 -25.64
N GLY A 10 2.40 -23.69 -25.00
CA GLY A 10 1.64 -24.00 -23.82
C GLY A 10 1.87 -22.85 -22.86
N TRP A 11 0.79 -22.31 -22.33
CA TRP A 11 0.82 -21.29 -21.29
C TRP A 11 1.41 -21.82 -19.97
N TRP A 12 2.13 -22.96 -20.03
CA TRP A 12 2.78 -23.58 -18.90
C TRP A 12 3.64 -22.52 -18.22
N ALA A 13 3.18 -22.14 -17.03
CA ALA A 13 3.94 -21.45 -16.01
C ALA A 13 4.87 -20.35 -16.53
N LEU A 14 4.32 -19.30 -17.15
CA LEU A 14 4.98 -18.00 -17.04
C LEU A 14 4.90 -17.64 -15.54
N ALA A 15 5.89 -18.12 -14.77
CA ALA A 15 6.04 -17.84 -13.37
C ALA A 15 6.33 -16.34 -13.25
N LEU A 16 5.27 -15.55 -13.22
CA LEU A 16 5.38 -14.12 -13.06
C LEU A 16 5.96 -13.88 -11.66
N PRO A 17 7.09 -13.17 -11.56
CA PRO A 17 7.68 -12.90 -10.26
C PRO A 17 6.66 -12.14 -9.41
N LEU A 18 6.51 -12.61 -8.17
CA LEU A 18 5.65 -11.98 -7.20
C LEU A 18 6.03 -10.49 -7.07
N GLY A 19 5.04 -9.60 -7.16
CA GLY A 19 5.27 -8.15 -7.11
C GLY A 19 5.66 -7.49 -8.45
N ILE A 20 5.59 -8.19 -9.60
CA ILE A 20 5.91 -7.61 -10.91
C ILE A 20 5.15 -6.30 -11.20
N SER A 21 3.88 -6.20 -10.81
CA SER A 21 3.09 -4.98 -10.99
C SER A 21 3.64 -3.82 -10.16
N PHE A 22 4.03 -4.09 -8.91
CA PHE A 22 4.63 -3.09 -8.02
C PHE A 22 5.96 -2.59 -8.54
N PHE A 23 6.82 -3.52 -8.96
CA PHE A 23 8.09 -3.18 -9.59
C PHE A 23 7.85 -2.30 -10.83
N THR A 24 6.92 -2.69 -11.70
CA THR A 24 6.59 -1.93 -12.91
C THR A 24 6.16 -0.49 -12.59
N PHE A 25 5.32 -0.27 -11.58
CA PHE A 25 4.94 1.09 -11.16
C PHE A 25 6.13 1.92 -10.66
N GLN A 26 7.01 1.32 -9.84
CA GLN A 26 8.21 2.00 -9.35
C GLN A 26 9.16 2.37 -10.50
N GLN A 27 9.34 1.48 -11.47
CA GLN A 27 10.17 1.72 -12.65
C GLN A 27 9.62 2.83 -13.54
N ILE A 28 8.30 2.83 -13.78
CA ILE A 28 7.64 3.91 -14.55
C ILE A 28 7.83 5.24 -13.83
N ALA A 29 7.59 5.29 -12.51
CA ALA A 29 7.77 6.50 -11.72
C ALA A 29 9.22 7.01 -11.77
N TYR A 30 10.19 6.10 -11.60
CA TYR A 30 11.62 6.44 -11.66
C TYR A 30 12.02 7.03 -13.01
N LEU A 31 11.65 6.39 -14.12
CA LEU A 31 11.97 6.86 -15.46
C LEU A 31 11.31 8.21 -15.78
N ALA A 32 10.06 8.39 -15.34
CA ALA A 32 9.35 9.65 -15.50
C ALA A 32 10.00 10.78 -14.68
N ASP A 33 10.36 10.52 -13.42
CA ASP A 33 11.04 11.49 -12.55
C ASP A 33 12.44 11.85 -13.07
N LEU A 34 13.14 10.88 -13.63
CA LEU A 34 14.46 11.08 -14.25
C LEU A 34 14.36 11.98 -15.48
N ARG A 35 13.40 11.71 -16.38
CA ARG A 35 13.13 12.56 -17.55
C ARG A 35 12.78 13.99 -17.17
N SER A 36 12.17 14.14 -16.00
CA SER A 36 11.68 15.40 -15.46
C SER A 36 12.73 16.22 -14.73
N GLY A 37 13.92 15.68 -14.49
CA GLY A 37 14.94 16.30 -13.67
C GLY A 37 14.58 16.40 -12.18
N LEU A 38 13.58 15.63 -11.70
CA LEU A 38 13.22 15.58 -10.28
C LEU A 38 14.13 14.68 -9.46
N VAL A 39 14.81 13.76 -10.15
CA VAL A 39 15.66 12.73 -9.59
C VAL A 39 16.97 12.74 -10.36
N GLU A 40 18.08 12.71 -9.64
CA GLU A 40 19.41 12.55 -10.22
C GLU A 40 19.68 11.07 -10.53
N ARG A 41 20.53 10.81 -11.53
CA ARG A 41 21.06 9.45 -11.74
C ARG A 41 21.97 9.12 -10.56
N HIS A 42 21.62 8.08 -9.82
CA HIS A 42 22.54 7.46 -8.87
C HIS A 42 23.30 6.32 -9.54
N ASP A 43 24.33 5.84 -8.85
CA ASP A 43 25.08 4.67 -9.26
C ASP A 43 24.21 3.41 -9.26
N PHE A 44 24.70 2.39 -9.97
CA PHE A 44 23.97 1.13 -10.12
C PHE A 44 23.66 0.47 -8.77
N VAL A 45 24.55 0.63 -7.78
CA VAL A 45 24.40 0.05 -6.44
C VAL A 45 23.23 0.69 -5.69
N ALA A 46 23.15 2.03 -5.65
CA ALA A 46 22.05 2.71 -4.98
C ALA A 46 20.69 2.41 -5.63
N TYR A 47 20.67 2.35 -6.96
CA TYR A 47 19.49 1.92 -7.71
C TYR A 47 19.09 0.47 -7.41
N PHE A 48 20.06 -0.46 -7.39
CA PHE A 48 19.80 -1.86 -7.08
C PHE A 48 19.25 -2.02 -5.67
N LEU A 49 19.81 -1.32 -4.68
CA LEU A 49 19.30 -1.29 -3.30
C LEU A 49 17.84 -0.83 -3.23
N PHE A 50 17.48 0.21 -4.00
CA PHE A 50 16.10 0.71 -4.06
C PHE A 50 15.13 -0.33 -4.61
N VAL A 51 15.50 -0.96 -5.73
CA VAL A 51 14.69 -2.00 -6.37
C VAL A 51 14.59 -3.24 -5.48
N SER A 52 15.68 -3.64 -4.81
CA SER A 52 15.75 -4.85 -4.00
C SER A 52 15.32 -4.65 -2.55
N PHE A 53 14.79 -3.49 -2.17
CA PHE A 53 14.36 -3.22 -0.79
C PHE A 53 13.13 -4.06 -0.44
N PHE A 54 13.37 -5.25 0.11
CA PHE A 54 12.33 -6.26 0.33
C PHE A 54 11.15 -5.87 1.22
N PRO A 55 11.24 -4.93 2.19
CA PRO A 55 10.09 -4.57 3.01
C PRO A 55 8.87 -4.11 2.21
N GLN A 56 9.06 -3.63 0.97
CA GLN A 56 7.97 -3.19 0.10
C GLN A 56 7.66 -4.11 -1.10
N LEU A 57 8.46 -5.15 -1.35
CA LEU A 57 8.55 -5.78 -2.68
C LEU A 57 7.29 -6.54 -3.14
N ILE A 58 6.45 -7.02 -2.22
CA ILE A 58 5.32 -7.90 -2.56
C ILE A 58 3.97 -7.17 -2.51
N ALA A 59 3.69 -6.48 -1.40
CA ALA A 59 2.40 -5.87 -1.12
C ALA A 59 2.53 -4.61 -0.22
N GLY A 60 3.67 -3.93 -0.31
CA GLY A 60 3.92 -2.71 0.46
C GLY A 60 3.34 -1.45 -0.20
N PRO A 61 3.58 -0.27 0.38
CA PRO A 61 3.24 1.00 -0.24
C PRO A 61 4.04 1.25 -1.53
N ILE A 62 3.44 1.90 -2.55
CA ILE A 62 4.17 2.34 -3.75
C ILE A 62 4.99 3.59 -3.41
N VAL A 63 6.30 3.40 -3.23
CA VAL A 63 7.25 4.48 -2.95
C VAL A 63 7.76 5.15 -4.22
N HIS A 64 8.12 6.43 -4.11
CA HIS A 64 8.90 7.09 -5.15
C HIS A 64 10.39 7.07 -4.81
N HIS A 65 11.22 6.98 -5.84
CA HIS A 65 12.67 7.01 -5.72
C HIS A 65 13.16 8.26 -4.96
N ARG A 66 12.56 9.44 -5.24
CA ARG A 66 12.85 10.70 -4.53
C ARG A 66 12.61 10.68 -3.01
N GLU A 67 11.74 9.79 -2.51
CA GLU A 67 11.43 9.67 -1.07
C GLU A 67 12.38 8.71 -0.36
N MET A 68 12.81 7.66 -1.09
CA MET A 68 13.63 6.59 -0.54
C MET A 68 15.11 6.93 -0.59
N MET A 69 15.58 7.49 -1.70
CA MET A 69 17.01 7.67 -1.91
C MET A 69 17.70 8.59 -0.91
N PRO A 70 17.11 9.72 -0.50
CA PRO A 70 17.71 10.55 0.55
C PRO A 70 17.94 9.78 1.87
N GLN A 71 17.09 8.79 2.19
CA GLN A 71 17.21 7.97 3.40
C GLN A 71 18.32 6.90 3.26
N PHE A 72 18.53 6.37 2.05
CA PHE A 72 19.62 5.43 1.78
C PHE A 72 20.97 6.14 1.73
N LEU A 73 21.03 7.30 1.06
CA LEU A 73 22.27 8.05 0.86
C LEU A 73 22.72 8.80 2.13
N SER A 74 21.81 9.14 3.05
CA SER A 74 22.17 9.76 4.33
C SER A 74 22.90 8.81 5.29
N GLY A 75 23.02 7.52 4.95
CA GLY A 75 23.59 6.49 5.81
C GLY A 75 22.71 6.14 7.03
N GLN A 76 21.47 6.63 7.06
CA GLN A 76 20.49 6.31 8.11
C GLN A 76 19.83 4.95 7.89
N ALA A 77 19.74 4.50 6.63
CA ALA A 77 19.32 3.15 6.31
C ALA A 77 20.29 2.12 6.89
N GLY A 78 19.75 1.13 7.59
CA GLY A 78 20.50 0.14 8.37
C GLY A 78 20.87 0.59 9.78
N ARG A 79 20.57 1.85 10.18
CA ARG A 79 20.89 2.42 11.50
C ARG A 79 19.62 2.79 12.27
N ALA A 80 18.71 1.84 12.46
CA ALA A 80 17.53 2.06 13.28
C ALA A 80 17.92 2.31 14.75
N ASP A 81 17.44 3.40 15.33
CA ASP A 81 17.54 3.59 16.78
C ASP A 81 16.57 2.66 17.52
N ALA A 82 16.74 2.54 18.85
CA ALA A 82 15.90 1.67 19.68
C ALA A 82 14.41 2.05 19.60
N ALA A 83 14.08 3.32 19.39
CA ALA A 83 12.71 3.78 19.30
C ALA A 83 12.07 3.38 17.95
N MET A 84 12.81 3.45 16.85
CA MET A 84 12.39 2.99 15.52
C MET A 84 12.24 1.48 15.50
N LEU A 85 13.15 0.74 16.13
CA LEU A 85 13.05 -0.71 16.26
C LEU A 85 11.80 -1.11 17.05
N ALA A 86 11.56 -0.51 18.21
CA ALA A 86 10.39 -0.79 19.03
C ALA A 86 9.08 -0.45 18.30
N GLN A 87 9.03 0.69 17.60
CA GLN A 87 7.89 1.07 16.77
C GLN A 87 7.69 0.10 15.60
N GLY A 88 8.77 -0.31 14.95
CA GLY A 88 8.76 -1.26 13.86
C GLY A 88 8.16 -2.59 14.28
N VAL A 89 8.63 -3.14 15.41
CA VAL A 89 8.10 -4.39 16.00
C VAL A 89 6.62 -4.24 16.32
N ALA A 90 6.22 -3.17 17.00
CA ALA A 90 4.83 -2.96 17.36
C ALA A 90 3.91 -2.87 16.12
N ILE A 91 4.30 -2.12 15.09
CA ILE A 91 3.51 -1.97 13.87
C ILE A 91 3.46 -3.31 13.09
N PHE A 92 4.59 -4.00 12.99
CA PHE A 92 4.66 -5.31 12.34
C PHE A 92 3.73 -6.33 13.02
N THR A 93 3.81 -6.44 14.35
CA THR A 93 2.95 -7.34 15.13
C THR A 93 1.46 -6.98 14.97
N LEU A 94 1.12 -5.70 14.95
CA LEU A 94 -0.26 -5.26 14.69
C LEU A 94 -0.73 -5.60 13.28
N GLY A 95 0.13 -5.48 12.27
CA GLY A 95 -0.16 -5.93 10.91
C GLY A 95 -0.39 -7.44 10.87
N LEU A 96 0.51 -8.22 11.46
CA LEU A 96 0.38 -9.67 11.56
C LEU A 96 -0.91 -10.09 12.26
N ALA A 97 -1.27 -9.43 13.36
CA ALA A 97 -2.53 -9.68 14.07
C ALA A 97 -3.75 -9.38 13.20
N LYS A 98 -3.77 -8.28 12.43
CA LYS A 98 -4.86 -7.98 11.48
C LYS A 98 -5.01 -9.08 10.42
N LYS A 99 -3.89 -9.58 9.89
CA LYS A 99 -3.88 -10.67 8.90
C LYS A 99 -4.46 -11.95 9.51
N VAL A 100 -3.80 -12.46 10.55
CA VAL A 100 -4.04 -13.79 11.08
C VAL A 100 -5.34 -13.85 11.89
N LEU A 101 -5.62 -12.85 12.72
CA LEU A 101 -6.75 -12.90 13.65
C LEU A 101 -8.06 -12.37 13.06
N ILE A 102 -7.98 -11.52 12.01
CA ILE A 102 -9.17 -10.88 11.43
C ILE A 102 -9.37 -11.32 9.99
N ALA A 103 -8.45 -10.98 9.08
CA ALA A 103 -8.64 -11.22 7.66
C ALA A 103 -8.79 -12.71 7.32
N ASP A 104 -7.93 -13.56 7.87
CA ASP A 104 -7.97 -15.01 7.62
C ASP A 104 -9.20 -15.67 8.25
N HIS A 105 -9.67 -15.19 9.41
CA HIS A 105 -10.91 -15.66 10.01
C HIS A 105 -12.14 -15.27 9.19
N ILE A 106 -12.19 -14.06 8.62
CA ILE A 106 -13.28 -13.65 7.72
C ILE A 106 -13.26 -14.52 6.45
N ALA A 107 -12.07 -14.85 5.93
CA ALA A 107 -11.91 -15.67 4.74
C ALA A 107 -12.56 -17.05 4.87
N ILE A 108 -12.53 -17.66 6.07
CA ILE A 108 -13.17 -18.97 6.34
C ILE A 108 -14.67 -18.93 6.02
N TYR A 109 -15.35 -17.79 6.26
CA TYR A 109 -16.76 -17.61 5.92
C TYR A 109 -16.97 -17.21 4.46
N VAL A 110 -16.12 -16.31 3.95
CA VAL A 110 -16.30 -15.70 2.63
C VAL A 110 -15.95 -16.66 1.49
N SER A 111 -14.82 -17.36 1.60
CA SER A 111 -14.28 -18.19 0.51
C SER A 111 -15.25 -19.28 0.04
N PRO A 112 -15.93 -20.04 0.92
CA PRO A 112 -16.89 -21.06 0.49
C PRO A 112 -18.08 -20.48 -0.28
N VAL A 113 -18.59 -19.30 0.10
CA VAL A 113 -19.74 -18.67 -0.57
C VAL A 113 -19.38 -18.27 -2.01
N PHE A 114 -18.22 -17.66 -2.21
CA PHE A 114 -17.74 -17.32 -3.55
C PHE A 114 -17.41 -18.56 -4.38
N ALA A 115 -16.83 -19.60 -3.77
CA ALA A 115 -16.56 -20.87 -4.47
C ALA A 115 -17.85 -21.59 -4.90
N ALA A 116 -18.89 -21.58 -4.07
CA ALA A 116 -20.19 -22.13 -4.42
C ALA A 116 -20.83 -21.35 -5.58
N ALA A 117 -20.75 -20.01 -5.56
CA ALA A 117 -21.23 -19.17 -6.65
C ALA A 117 -20.50 -19.46 -7.98
N ASP A 118 -19.17 -19.61 -7.96
CA ASP A 118 -18.34 -19.96 -9.12
C ASP A 118 -18.69 -21.36 -9.67
N GLY A 119 -19.01 -22.30 -8.76
CA GLY A 119 -19.52 -23.63 -9.10
C GLY A 119 -20.97 -23.66 -9.62
N GLY A 120 -21.63 -22.51 -9.79
CA GLY A 120 -23.00 -22.40 -10.30
C GLY A 120 -24.08 -22.73 -9.27
N VAL A 121 -23.74 -22.81 -7.98
CA VAL A 121 -24.71 -23.03 -6.90
C VAL A 121 -25.48 -21.73 -6.63
N ALA A 122 -26.80 -21.83 -6.52
CA ALA A 122 -27.63 -20.69 -6.16
C ALA A 122 -27.37 -20.27 -4.71
N ILE A 123 -26.92 -19.03 -4.50
CA ILE A 123 -26.66 -18.44 -3.19
C ILE A 123 -27.88 -17.64 -2.73
N ALA A 124 -28.30 -17.82 -1.48
CA ALA A 124 -29.41 -17.05 -0.93
C ALA A 124 -29.08 -15.55 -0.86
N PHE A 125 -30.09 -14.69 -1.00
CA PHE A 125 -29.92 -13.23 -1.01
C PHE A 125 -29.11 -12.72 0.20
N LEU A 126 -29.46 -13.16 1.41
CA LEU A 126 -28.79 -12.70 2.63
C LEU A 126 -27.35 -13.23 2.74
N GLU A 127 -27.09 -14.46 2.28
CA GLU A 127 -25.74 -15.03 2.24
C GLU A 127 -24.86 -14.27 1.25
N ALA A 128 -25.39 -13.94 0.06
CA ALA A 128 -24.66 -13.20 -0.96
C ALA A 128 -24.27 -11.80 -0.46
N TRP A 129 -25.20 -11.06 0.15
CA TRP A 129 -24.92 -9.75 0.73
C TRP A 129 -23.99 -9.84 1.95
N GLY A 130 -24.19 -10.84 2.81
CA GLY A 130 -23.31 -11.09 3.96
C GLY A 130 -21.88 -11.36 3.52
N ALA A 131 -21.68 -12.22 2.52
CA ALA A 131 -20.37 -12.52 1.96
C ALA A 131 -19.73 -11.30 1.27
N ALA A 132 -20.51 -10.49 0.53
CA ALA A 132 -19.99 -9.27 -0.09
C ALA A 132 -19.49 -8.23 0.94
N LEU A 133 -20.24 -8.02 2.02
CA LEU A 133 -19.85 -7.11 3.10
C LEU A 133 -18.66 -7.66 3.89
N ALA A 134 -18.68 -8.94 4.24
CA ALA A 134 -17.56 -9.61 4.90
C ALA A 134 -16.29 -9.55 4.04
N TYR A 135 -16.39 -9.81 2.74
CA TYR A 135 -15.27 -9.72 1.80
C TYR A 135 -14.68 -8.30 1.72
N SER A 136 -15.53 -7.28 1.80
CA SER A 136 -15.06 -5.88 1.86
C SER A 136 -14.12 -5.65 3.04
N PHE A 137 -14.49 -6.15 4.23
CA PHE A 137 -13.61 -6.11 5.40
C PHE A 137 -12.39 -7.01 5.26
N GLN A 138 -12.54 -8.21 4.71
CA GLN A 138 -11.44 -9.13 4.46
C GLN A 138 -10.34 -8.47 3.62
N ILE A 139 -10.67 -7.91 2.45
CA ILE A 139 -9.71 -7.24 1.58
C ILE A 139 -9.01 -6.09 2.33
N TYR A 140 -9.77 -5.30 3.08
CA TYR A 140 -9.20 -4.18 3.83
C TYR A 140 -8.19 -4.64 4.88
N PHE A 141 -8.57 -5.60 5.73
CA PHE A 141 -7.69 -6.08 6.80
C PHE A 141 -6.50 -6.84 6.25
N ASP A 142 -6.67 -7.63 5.20
CA ASP A 142 -5.59 -8.35 4.54
C ASP A 142 -4.56 -7.38 3.95
N PHE A 143 -5.02 -6.43 3.15
CA PHE A 143 -4.09 -5.55 2.45
C PHE A 143 -3.47 -4.48 3.36
N SER A 144 -4.26 -3.94 4.31
CA SER A 144 -3.71 -3.03 5.32
C SER A 144 -2.73 -3.72 6.27
N ALA A 145 -2.90 -5.03 6.54
CA ALA A 145 -1.94 -5.81 7.30
C ALA A 145 -0.57 -5.90 6.60
N TYR A 146 -0.54 -6.22 5.30
CA TYR A 146 0.70 -6.25 4.53
C TYR A 146 1.40 -4.88 4.50
N CYS A 147 0.64 -3.80 4.32
CA CYS A 147 1.19 -2.44 4.36
C CYS A 147 1.76 -2.09 5.74
N ASP A 148 1.08 -2.48 6.83
CA ASP A 148 1.58 -2.28 8.19
C ASP A 148 2.87 -3.08 8.44
N MET A 149 2.90 -4.36 8.05
CA MET A 149 4.10 -5.19 8.16
C MET A 149 5.28 -4.59 7.36
N ALA A 150 5.03 -4.11 6.14
CA ALA A 150 6.02 -3.41 5.33
C ALA A 150 6.58 -2.17 6.04
N ILE A 151 5.71 -1.30 6.59
CA ILE A 151 6.12 -0.11 7.35
C ILE A 151 6.92 -0.52 8.59
N GLY A 152 6.47 -1.56 9.31
CA GLY A 152 7.16 -2.09 10.48
C GLY A 152 8.58 -2.53 10.15
N LEU A 153 8.75 -3.34 9.10
CA LEU A 153 10.07 -3.76 8.60
C LEU A 153 10.91 -2.56 8.16
N GLY A 154 10.34 -1.61 7.41
CA GLY A 154 11.03 -0.39 7.01
C GLY A 154 11.65 0.32 8.22
N LEU A 155 10.88 0.53 9.28
CA LEU A 155 11.36 1.18 10.50
C LEU A 155 12.49 0.40 11.18
N MET A 156 12.43 -0.93 11.20
CA MET A 156 13.51 -1.77 11.72
C MET A 156 14.81 -1.63 10.90
N PHE A 157 14.71 -1.29 9.62
CA PHE A 157 15.85 -0.95 8.75
C PHE A 157 16.19 0.55 8.75
N GLY A 158 15.58 1.37 9.60
CA GLY A 158 15.86 2.80 9.65
C GLY A 158 15.23 3.60 8.50
N VAL A 159 14.26 3.01 7.79
CA VAL A 159 13.62 3.58 6.59
C VAL A 159 12.14 3.82 6.83
N ARG A 160 11.66 5.01 6.52
CA ARG A 160 10.25 5.38 6.70
C ARG A 160 9.50 5.18 5.38
N LEU A 161 8.61 4.19 5.36
CA LEU A 161 7.68 3.96 4.25
C LEU A 161 6.39 4.79 4.42
N PRO A 162 5.76 5.24 3.32
CA PRO A 162 4.54 6.02 3.37
C PRO A 162 3.34 5.14 3.79
N VAL A 163 2.34 5.78 4.40
CA VAL A 163 1.11 5.10 4.82
C VAL A 163 0.21 4.82 3.63
N ASN A 164 -0.33 3.61 3.54
CA ASN A 164 -1.23 3.23 2.45
C ASN A 164 -2.72 3.28 2.82
N PHE A 165 -3.07 3.15 4.11
CA PHE A 165 -4.44 3.13 4.61
C PHE A 165 -4.64 4.08 5.78
N ALA A 166 -5.69 4.90 5.72
CA ALA A 166 -6.03 5.88 6.75
C ALA A 166 -7.50 5.76 7.18
N SER A 167 -7.86 4.63 7.81
CA SER A 167 -9.21 4.34 8.31
C SER A 167 -10.31 4.68 7.28
N PRO A 168 -10.33 4.00 6.11
CA PRO A 168 -11.19 4.35 4.98
C PRO A 168 -12.68 4.25 5.29
N TYR A 169 -13.10 3.28 6.12
CA TYR A 169 -14.50 3.13 6.52
C TYR A 169 -14.99 4.21 7.52
N LYS A 170 -14.10 5.08 8.03
CA LYS A 170 -14.48 6.29 8.78
C LYS A 170 -14.75 7.50 7.86
N ALA A 171 -14.76 7.33 6.53
CA ALA A 171 -14.96 8.41 5.58
C ALA A 171 -16.42 8.89 5.54
N SER A 172 -16.61 10.20 5.40
CA SER A 172 -17.92 10.86 5.28
C SER A 172 -18.43 10.95 3.84
N SER A 173 -17.58 10.63 2.86
CA SER A 173 -17.92 10.65 1.43
C SER A 173 -17.06 9.66 0.64
N ILE A 174 -17.52 9.30 -0.56
CA ILE A 174 -16.77 8.41 -1.47
C ILE A 174 -15.41 9.02 -1.88
N ILE A 175 -15.35 10.35 -2.03
CA ILE A 175 -14.11 11.06 -2.35
C ILE A 175 -13.13 10.91 -1.18
N GLU A 176 -13.59 11.05 0.05
CA GLU A 176 -12.77 10.86 1.23
C GLU A 176 -12.32 9.40 1.41
N PHE A 177 -13.19 8.43 1.09
CA PHE A 177 -12.84 7.01 1.10
C PHE A 177 -11.62 6.73 0.21
N TRP A 178 -11.63 7.18 -1.05
CA TRP A 178 -10.51 7.00 -1.97
C TRP A 178 -9.24 7.78 -1.58
N ARG A 179 -9.37 8.84 -0.79
CA ARG A 179 -8.22 9.55 -0.20
C ARG A 179 -7.60 8.82 0.99
N ARG A 180 -8.30 7.83 1.55
CA ARG A 180 -7.89 7.03 2.71
C ARG A 180 -7.58 5.58 2.35
N TRP A 181 -8.03 5.11 1.19
CA TRP A 181 -7.82 3.78 0.64
C TRP A 181 -6.68 3.78 -0.37
N HIS A 182 -5.72 2.86 -0.22
CA HIS A 182 -4.62 2.64 -1.17
C HIS A 182 -3.92 3.95 -1.62
N ILE A 183 -3.56 4.79 -0.65
CA ILE A 183 -3.13 6.18 -0.83
C ILE A 183 -1.96 6.29 -1.82
N THR A 184 -1.00 5.36 -1.74
CA THR A 184 0.19 5.40 -2.60
C THR A 184 -0.11 5.11 -4.06
N LEU A 185 -1.05 4.21 -4.36
CA LEU A 185 -1.53 3.98 -5.72
C LEU A 185 -2.32 5.18 -6.23
N SER A 186 -3.21 5.74 -5.41
CA SER A 186 -3.96 6.95 -5.75
C SER A 186 -3.02 8.12 -6.09
N ARG A 187 -1.92 8.27 -5.34
CA ARG A 187 -0.85 9.24 -5.63
C ARG A 187 -0.14 8.94 -6.95
N PHE A 188 0.26 7.68 -7.18
CA PHE A 188 0.89 7.27 -8.43
C PHE A 188 0.00 7.58 -9.65
N LEU A 189 -1.27 7.14 -9.61
CA LEU A 189 -2.21 7.37 -10.71
C LEU A 189 -2.44 8.87 -10.93
N LYS A 190 -2.51 9.66 -9.86
CA LYS A 190 -2.65 11.11 -9.98
C LYS A 190 -1.44 11.75 -10.68
N ASP A 191 -0.23 11.45 -10.21
CA ASP A 191 0.99 12.14 -10.60
C ASP A 191 1.50 11.70 -11.99
N TYR A 192 1.35 10.41 -12.33
CA TYR A 192 1.93 9.84 -13.55
C TYR A 192 0.92 9.52 -14.65
N LEU A 193 -0.38 9.50 -14.34
CA LEU A 193 -1.42 9.22 -15.33
C LEU A 193 -2.40 10.39 -15.47
N TYR A 194 -3.11 10.77 -14.40
CA TYR A 194 -4.19 11.75 -14.47
C TYR A 194 -3.71 13.16 -14.83
N ILE A 195 -2.71 13.69 -14.12
CA ILE A 195 -2.21 15.06 -14.39
C ILE A 195 -1.57 15.16 -15.78
N PRO A 196 -0.68 14.24 -16.22
CA PRO A 196 -0.13 14.27 -17.57
C PRO A 196 -1.19 14.19 -18.69
N LEU A 197 -2.29 13.47 -18.47
CA LEU A 197 -3.41 13.36 -19.41
C LEU A 197 -4.38 14.56 -19.41
N GLY A 198 -4.03 15.65 -18.74
CA GLY A 198 -4.86 16.87 -18.72
C GLY A 198 -5.91 16.90 -17.61
N GLY A 199 -5.75 16.07 -16.59
CA GLY A 199 -6.52 16.12 -15.36
C GLY A 199 -6.40 17.48 -14.66
N GLY A 200 -7.44 18.31 -14.80
CA GLY A 200 -7.47 19.68 -14.28
C GLY A 200 -7.81 20.81 -15.27
N ARG A 201 -8.42 20.50 -16.43
CA ARG A 201 -8.97 21.42 -17.45
C ARG A 201 -7.93 22.03 -18.42
N ARG A 202 -8.34 22.14 -19.70
CA ARG A 202 -7.80 22.98 -20.80
C ARG A 202 -6.87 24.12 -20.29
N GLY A 203 -5.54 24.01 -20.43
CA GLY A 203 -4.70 24.70 -21.45
C GLY A 203 -4.01 25.98 -20.89
N PRO A 204 -2.82 26.42 -21.36
CA PRO A 204 -2.32 26.27 -22.73
C PRO A 204 -0.88 25.72 -22.81
N LEU A 205 -0.64 24.74 -23.70
CA LEU A 205 0.67 24.32 -24.20
C LEU A 205 1.66 23.74 -23.16
N ARG A 206 1.86 22.41 -23.20
CA ARG A 206 3.08 21.74 -22.70
C ARG A 206 3.39 21.90 -21.19
N ARG A 207 2.71 21.13 -20.34
CA ARG A 207 3.38 20.60 -19.14
C ARG A 207 4.20 19.35 -19.53
N CYS A 208 5.17 19.55 -20.41
CA CYS A 208 6.30 18.62 -20.62
C CYS A 208 7.49 18.98 -19.72
N ALA A 209 7.36 20.00 -18.87
CA ALA A 209 8.14 20.13 -17.66
C ALA A 209 7.25 19.64 -16.53
N VAL A 210 7.57 18.47 -15.99
CA VAL A 210 7.11 18.06 -14.67
C VAL A 210 7.71 19.09 -13.71
N ALA A 211 6.91 20.09 -13.39
CA ALA A 211 7.26 21.08 -12.39
C ALA A 211 7.61 20.34 -11.08
N PRO A 212 8.61 20.81 -10.31
CA PRO A 212 8.92 20.21 -9.03
C PRO A 212 7.65 20.23 -8.18
N LEU A 213 7.02 19.06 -8.04
CA LEU A 213 5.93 18.87 -7.10
C LEU A 213 6.56 19.02 -5.73
N ARG A 214 6.51 20.26 -5.22
CA ARG A 214 6.90 20.65 -3.87
C ARG A 214 6.14 19.73 -2.92
N GLN A 215 6.83 18.69 -2.46
CA GLN A 215 6.28 17.74 -1.53
C GLN A 215 6.01 18.51 -0.23
N ARG A 216 4.75 18.52 0.22
CA ARG A 216 4.48 18.83 1.63
C ARG A 216 5.24 17.78 2.43
N ASP A 217 6.13 18.25 3.30
CA ASP A 217 6.99 17.42 4.13
C ASP A 217 6.12 16.45 4.95
N ASP A 218 6.09 15.17 4.54
CA ASP A 218 5.33 14.11 5.22
C ASP A 218 6.13 13.52 6.39
N ARG A 219 7.21 14.17 6.84
CA ARG A 219 7.93 13.82 8.09
C ARG A 219 6.99 13.81 9.30
N ASP A 220 5.99 14.68 9.31
CA ASP A 220 4.93 14.70 10.32
C ASP A 220 3.96 13.51 10.21
N ALA A 221 3.86 12.83 9.06
CA ALA A 221 2.94 11.71 8.86
C ALA A 221 3.29 10.52 9.76
N ALA A 222 4.58 10.24 10.01
CA ALA A 222 4.99 9.17 10.93
C ALA A 222 4.62 9.49 12.39
N GLY A 223 4.74 10.76 12.82
CA GLY A 223 4.23 11.22 14.12
C GLY A 223 2.69 11.20 14.19
N ARG A 224 2.03 11.49 13.07
CA ARG A 224 0.58 11.41 12.92
C ARG A 224 0.06 9.97 12.93
N VAL A 225 0.80 8.98 12.40
CA VAL A 225 0.44 7.54 12.50
C VAL A 225 0.27 7.12 13.96
N VAL A 226 1.16 7.59 14.83
CA VAL A 226 1.09 7.36 16.28
C VAL A 226 -0.07 8.13 16.92
N ALA A 227 -0.36 9.36 16.48
CA ALA A 227 -1.49 10.14 16.97
C ALA A 227 -2.86 9.54 16.58
N TRP A 228 -2.99 9.05 15.34
CA TRP A 228 -4.20 8.40 14.83
C TRP A 228 -4.46 7.04 15.48
N ARG A 229 -3.42 6.22 15.73
CA ARG A 229 -3.56 4.97 16.50
C ARG A 229 -3.79 5.20 18.00
N ARG A 230 -3.33 6.32 18.57
CA ARG A 230 -3.68 6.73 19.95
C ARG A 230 -5.14 7.11 20.11
N LEU A 231 -5.81 7.59 19.06
CA LEU A 231 -7.25 7.83 19.07
C LEU A 231 -8.03 6.50 19.09
N ASP A 232 -7.67 5.53 18.24
CA ASP A 232 -8.34 4.21 18.19
C ASP A 232 -8.21 3.40 19.50
N LEU A 233 -7.03 3.44 20.15
CA LEU A 233 -6.80 2.72 21.41
C LEU A 233 -7.47 3.39 22.62
N ARG A 234 -7.68 4.72 22.61
CA ARG A 234 -8.43 5.42 23.67
C ARG A 234 -9.92 5.11 23.63
N ASP A 235 -10.46 4.82 22.46
CA ASP A 235 -11.87 4.44 22.29
C ASP A 235 -12.13 3.00 22.78
N LEU A 236 -11.17 2.09 22.62
CA LEU A 236 -11.22 0.74 23.20
C LEU A 236 -11.12 0.75 24.74
N GLY A 237 -10.39 1.71 25.32
CA GLY A 237 -10.29 1.88 26.79
C GLY A 237 -11.56 2.44 27.46
N ARG A 238 -12.53 2.96 26.70
CA ARG A 238 -13.84 3.39 27.23
C ARG A 238 -14.83 2.24 27.43
N PHE A 239 -14.62 1.10 26.77
CA PHE A 239 -15.45 -0.10 26.93
C PHE A 239 -14.98 -1.03 28.05
N ALA A 240 -13.80 -0.79 28.64
CA ALA A 240 -13.20 -1.63 29.68
C ALA A 240 -13.23 -1.01 31.09
N ARG A 241 -14.03 0.04 31.33
CA ARG A 241 -14.30 0.51 32.69
C ARG A 241 -15.52 -0.24 33.22
N PRO A 242 -15.40 -1.06 34.28
CA PRO A 242 -16.59 -1.44 35.04
C PRO A 242 -17.18 -0.14 35.58
N GLY A 243 -18.48 0.09 35.31
CA GLY A 243 -19.19 1.21 35.88
C GLY A 243 -19.02 1.21 37.40
N PRO A 244 -18.78 2.36 38.05
CA PRO A 244 -18.86 2.42 39.49
C PRO A 244 -20.31 2.07 39.87
N GLY A 245 -20.46 1.07 40.74
CA GLY A 245 -21.74 0.41 40.99
C GLY A 245 -22.89 1.34 41.35
N ALA A 246 -24.05 0.98 40.82
CA ALA A 246 -25.38 1.10 41.41
C ALA A 246 -26.25 0.00 40.78
#